data_AF-A0A160KV44-F1
#
_entry.id   AF-A0A160KV44-F1
#
_cell.length_a   1.000
_cell.length_b   1.000
_cell.length_c   1.000
_cell.angle_alpha   90.00
_cell.angle_beta   90.00
_cell.angle_gamma   90.00
#
_symmetry.space_group_name_H-M   'P 1'
#
loop_
_entity.id
_entity.type
_entity.pdbx_description
1 polymer ?
#
loop_
_entity_poly.entity_id
_entity_poly.type
_entity_poly.pdbx_seq_one_letter_code
_entity_poly.pdbx_strand_id
1 'polypeptide(L)'
;MIELTQDSRWEFHTSGDPLPFEDVSAYTNRRIVDRFTPEMLAAYCAAYGLRPFDDDFFPGPSYLIERERKRSPLARVSPSETFAQAQARLGIIPRND
;
A
#
# COMPACT_ATOMS: atom_id res chain seq x y z
N MET A 1 -4.69 15.62 11.61
CA MET A 1 -3.27 15.22 11.77
C MET A 1 -3.25 13.74 12.14
N ILE A 2 -2.40 12.95 11.46
CA ILE A 2 -2.23 11.53 11.81
C ILE A 2 -0.97 11.45 12.65
N GLU A 3 -1.10 10.99 13.89
CA GLU A 3 0.03 10.75 14.78
C GLU A 3 0.33 9.26 14.83
N LEU A 4 1.62 8.95 14.72
CA LEU A 4 2.16 7.60 14.76
C LEU A 4 3.09 7.48 15.97
N THR A 5 2.71 6.66 16.94
CA THR A 5 3.52 6.40 18.13
C THR A 5 3.89 4.92 18.19
N GLN A 6 5.18 4.63 18.37
CA GLN A 6 5.70 3.28 18.53
C GLN A 6 6.41 3.18 19.87
N ASP A 7 5.68 2.75 20.90
CA ASP A 7 6.24 2.44 22.22
C ASP A 7 6.47 0.92 22.34
N SER A 8 5.39 0.14 22.44
CA SER A 8 5.42 -1.35 22.46
C SER A 8 4.59 -2.03 21.35
N ARG A 9 3.65 -1.30 20.75
CA ARG A 9 2.85 -1.68 19.56
C ARG A 9 2.57 -0.42 18.74
N TRP A 10 2.18 -0.58 17.48
CA TRP A 10 1.74 0.54 16.65
C TRP A 10 0.37 1.02 17.11
N GLU A 11 0.28 2.30 17.48
CA GLU A 11 -0.98 2.98 17.75
C GLU A 11 -1.17 4.11 16.74
N PHE A 12 -2.38 4.20 16.20
CA PHE A 12 -2.77 5.19 15.21
C PHE A 12 -3.81 6.12 15.82
N HIS A 13 -3.46 7.40 15.93
CA HIS A 13 -4.35 8.43 16.46
C HIS A 13 -4.75 9.38 15.34
N THR A 14 -6.04 9.68 15.26
CA THR A 14 -6.63 10.67 14.35
C THR A 14 -7.04 11.89 15.15
N SER A 15 -6.66 13.08 14.67
CA SER A 15 -7.06 14.35 15.26
C SER A 15 -7.51 15.36 14.20
N GLY A 16 -8.47 16.21 14.59
CA GLY A 16 -9.14 17.16 13.70
C GLY A 16 -10.44 16.62 13.12
N ASP A 17 -11.15 17.50 12.40
CA ASP A 17 -12.39 17.13 11.72
C ASP A 17 -12.09 16.34 10.43
N PRO A 18 -12.93 15.34 10.08
CA PRO A 18 -12.86 14.69 8.78
C PRO A 18 -12.99 15.72 7.64
N LEU A 19 -12.30 15.47 6.52
CA LEU A 19 -12.42 16.31 5.35
C LEU A 19 -13.84 16.22 4.75
N PRO A 20 -14.36 17.29 4.11
CA PRO A 20 -15.75 17.32 3.63
C PRO A 20 -16.13 16.24 2.62
N PHE A 21 -15.14 15.63 1.97
CA PHE A 21 -15.31 14.59 0.95
C PHE A 21 -15.04 13.18 1.48
N GLU A 22 -14.70 13.02 2.76
CA GLU A 22 -14.49 11.72 3.36
C GLU A 22 -15.81 10.99 3.63
N ASP A 23 -15.86 9.72 3.26
CA ASP A 23 -16.88 8.78 3.73
C ASP A 23 -16.50 8.25 5.13
N VAL A 24 -16.95 8.99 6.15
CA VAL A 24 -16.72 8.65 7.56
C VAL A 24 -17.42 7.34 7.97
N SER A 25 -18.46 6.92 7.24
CA SER A 25 -19.17 5.67 7.56
C SER A 25 -18.25 4.45 7.42
N ALA A 26 -17.32 4.51 6.45
CA ALA A 26 -16.36 3.45 6.16
C ALA A 26 -15.40 3.18 7.32
N TYR A 27 -15.17 4.13 8.22
CA TYR A 27 -14.18 4.01 9.32
C TYR A 27 -14.49 2.85 10.27
N THR A 28 -15.77 2.50 10.39
CA THR A 28 -16.27 1.48 11.31
C THR A 28 -16.47 0.12 10.63
N ASN A 29 -16.18 -0.01 9.33
CA ASN A 29 -16.35 -1.26 8.59
C ASN A 29 -15.59 -2.40 9.28
N ARG A 30 -16.21 -3.59 9.30
CA ARG A 30 -15.70 -4.75 10.04
C ARG A 30 -14.32 -5.18 9.57
N ARG A 31 -14.08 -5.18 8.26
CA ARG A 31 -12.78 -5.53 7.68
C ARG A 31 -11.97 -4.26 7.47
N ILE A 32 -10.72 -4.28 7.89
CA ILE A 32 -9.80 -3.13 7.73
C ILE A 32 -9.66 -2.73 6.26
N VAL A 33 -9.60 -3.70 5.35
CA VAL A 33 -9.51 -3.45 3.89
C VAL A 33 -10.73 -2.74 3.30
N ASP A 34 -11.89 -2.82 3.97
CA ASP A 34 -13.12 -2.17 3.52
C ASP A 34 -13.22 -0.72 4.06
N ARG A 35 -12.28 -0.29 4.91
CA ARG A 35 -12.27 1.08 5.48
C ARG A 35 -11.63 2.11 4.56
N PHE A 36 -10.87 1.67 3.57
CA PHE A 36 -10.22 2.51 2.58
C PHE A 36 -9.98 1.73 1.28
N THR A 37 -10.89 1.89 0.32
CA THR A 37 -10.86 1.17 -0.96
C THR A 37 -10.15 1.97 -2.05
N PRO A 38 -9.71 1.34 -3.16
CA PRO A 38 -9.16 2.05 -4.31
C PRO A 38 -10.11 3.12 -4.89
N GLU A 39 -11.42 2.86 -4.86
CA GLU A 39 -12.44 3.80 -5.32
C GLU A 39 -12.54 5.03 -4.42
N MET A 40 -12.45 4.83 -3.09
CA MET A 40 -12.38 5.94 -2.13
C MET A 40 -11.12 6.78 -2.37
N LEU A 41 -9.96 6.13 -2.57
CA LEU A 41 -8.71 6.82 -2.90
C LEU A 41 -8.88 7.67 -4.18
N ALA A 42 -9.45 7.11 -5.24
CA ALA A 42 -9.70 7.84 -6.48
C ALA A 42 -10.60 9.07 -6.26
N ALA A 43 -11.69 8.92 -5.50
CA ALA A 43 -12.62 10.01 -5.19
C ALA A 43 -11.96 11.10 -4.33
N TYR A 44 -11.19 10.72 -3.32
CA TYR A 44 -10.50 11.68 -2.44
C TYR A 44 -9.38 12.42 -3.19
N CYS A 45 -8.66 11.73 -4.08
CA CYS A 45 -7.70 12.36 -4.98
C CYS A 45 -8.37 13.35 -5.94
N ALA A 46 -9.54 13.01 -6.48
CA ALA A 46 -10.28 13.87 -7.39
C ALA A 46 -10.73 15.19 -6.72
N ALA A 47 -10.97 15.19 -5.40
CA ALA A 47 -11.25 16.42 -4.64
C ALA A 47 -10.10 17.44 -4.67
N TYR A 48 -8.87 16.98 -4.93
CA TYR A 48 -7.68 17.83 -5.14
C TYR A 48 -7.30 17.99 -6.62
N GLY A 49 -8.14 17.52 -7.55
CA GLY A 49 -7.83 17.50 -8.98
C GLY A 49 -6.79 16.46 -9.38
N LEU A 50 -6.49 15.49 -8.51
CA LEU A 50 -5.53 14.43 -8.79
C LEU A 50 -6.26 13.22 -9.40
N ARG A 51 -5.61 12.58 -10.38
CA ARG A 51 -6.18 11.45 -11.14
C ARG A 51 -5.18 10.30 -11.25
N PRO A 52 -4.70 9.73 -10.14
CA PRO A 52 -3.58 8.77 -10.13
C PRO A 52 -3.84 7.46 -10.87
N PHE A 53 -5.09 7.16 -11.23
CA PHE A 53 -5.47 5.98 -12.01
C PHE A 53 -5.64 6.26 -13.51
N ASP A 54 -5.54 7.52 -13.95
CA ASP A 54 -5.50 7.85 -15.38
C ASP A 54 -4.07 7.59 -15.89
N ASP A 55 -3.91 6.88 -17.01
CA ASP A 55 -2.61 6.45 -17.55
C ASP A 55 -1.65 7.62 -17.79
N ASP A 56 -2.19 8.78 -18.18
CA ASP A 56 -1.43 9.99 -18.51
C ASP A 56 -1.09 10.85 -17.28
N PHE A 57 -1.52 10.47 -16.08
CA PHE A 57 -1.34 11.28 -14.87
C PHE A 57 0.12 11.35 -14.41
N PHE A 58 0.90 10.31 -14.69
CA PHE A 58 2.33 10.26 -14.39
C PHE A 58 3.16 10.36 -15.67
N PRO A 59 3.27 11.56 -16.30
CA PRO A 59 3.99 11.73 -17.57
C PRO A 59 5.51 11.53 -17.46
N GLY A 60 6.02 11.34 -16.25
CA GLY A 60 7.43 11.13 -15.96
C GLY A 60 8.26 12.43 -15.87
N PRO A 61 9.58 12.32 -15.65
CA PRO A 61 10.34 11.08 -15.53
C PRO A 61 9.98 10.28 -14.27
N SER A 62 9.93 8.96 -14.41
CA SER A 62 9.71 8.02 -13.30
C SER A 62 11.04 7.43 -12.86
N TYR A 63 11.27 7.33 -11.55
CA TYR A 63 12.52 6.83 -10.99
C TYR A 63 12.25 5.55 -10.19
N LEU A 64 12.99 4.49 -10.48
CA LEU A 64 13.02 3.29 -9.66
C LEU A 64 14.13 3.45 -8.61
N ILE A 65 13.75 3.42 -7.33
CA ILE A 65 14.69 3.47 -6.21
C ILE A 65 14.84 2.06 -5.65
N GLU A 66 16.02 1.48 -5.81
CA GLU A 66 16.35 0.18 -5.25
C GLU A 66 17.18 0.33 -3.98
N ARG A 67 16.77 -0.37 -2.91
CA ARG A 67 17.61 -0.49 -1.72
C ARG A 67 18.55 -1.67 -1.90
N GLU A 68 19.83 -1.39 -2.11
CA GLU A 68 20.86 -2.42 -2.09
C GLU A 68 20.98 -3.01 -0.67
N ARG A 69 20.45 -4.22 -0.47
CA ARG A 69 20.74 -4.99 0.73
C ARG A 69 22.12 -5.62 0.55
N LYS A 70 23.14 -5.07 1.22
CA LYS A 70 24.44 -5.77 1.37
C LYS A 70 24.18 -7.13 2.01
N ARG A 71 24.20 -8.18 1.20
CA ARG A 71 24.13 -9.56 1.69
C ARG A 71 25.40 -9.80 2.50
N SER A 72 25.26 -10.31 3.72
CA SER A 72 26.41 -10.87 4.43
C SER A 72 27.04 -11.95 3.55
N PRO A 73 28.38 -12.10 3.50
CA PRO A 73 29.02 -13.23 2.83
C PRO A 73 28.53 -14.60 3.35
N LEU A 74 27.95 -14.62 4.55
CA LEU A 74 27.34 -15.80 5.18
C LEU A 74 25.84 -15.95 4.85
N ALA A 75 25.24 -14.99 4.15
CA ALA A 75 23.85 -15.09 3.73
C ALA A 75 23.77 -16.17 2.65
N ARG A 76 23.08 -17.28 2.95
CA ARG A 76 22.76 -18.29 1.95
C ARG A 76 22.01 -17.60 0.82
N VAL A 77 22.64 -17.51 -0.34
CA VAL A 77 21.98 -17.07 -1.56
C VAL A 77 20.94 -18.12 -1.86
N SER A 78 19.66 -17.81 -1.63
CA SER A 78 18.60 -18.59 -2.24
C SER A 78 18.82 -18.50 -3.75
N PRO A 79 18.81 -19.64 -4.48
CA PRO A 79 18.88 -19.61 -5.93
C PRO A 79 17.88 -18.58 -6.49
N SER A 80 18.24 -17.92 -7.60
CA SER A 80 17.28 -17.08 -8.31
C SER A 80 16.09 -17.94 -8.70
N GLU A 81 14.94 -17.69 -8.09
CA GLU A 81 13.68 -18.34 -8.40
C GLU A 81 12.85 -17.41 -9.29
N THR A 82 12.18 -17.99 -10.29
CA THR A 82 11.13 -17.28 -11.03
C THR A 82 9.94 -17.01 -10.12
N PHE A 83 9.07 -16.07 -10.50
CA PHE A 83 7.84 -15.77 -9.76
C PHE A 83 6.99 -17.03 -9.51
N ALA A 84 6.85 -17.89 -10.52
CA ALA A 84 6.13 -19.16 -10.41
C ALA A 84 6.78 -20.14 -9.41
N GLN A 85 8.11 -20.21 -9.38
CA GLN A 85 8.83 -21.05 -8.41
C GLN A 85 8.65 -20.55 -6.97
N ALA A 86 8.71 -19.23 -6.76
CA ALA A 86 8.45 -18.62 -5.47
C ALA A 86 6.99 -18.86 -5.02
N GLN A 87 6.01 -18.74 -5.92
CA GLN A 87 4.60 -19.05 -5.64
C GLN A 87 4.42 -20.52 -5.20
N ALA A 88 5.02 -21.47 -5.92
CA ALA A 88 4.96 -22.89 -5.59
C ALA A 88 5.59 -23.20 -4.23
N ARG A 89 6.77 -22.63 -3.93
CA ARG A 89 7.47 -22.82 -2.65
C ARG A 89 6.69 -22.22 -1.46
N LEU A 90 6.04 -21.08 -1.67
CA LEU A 90 5.28 -20.38 -0.64
C LEU A 90 3.82 -20.86 -0.53
N GLY A 91 3.37 -21.77 -1.40
CA GLY A 91 1.98 -22.24 -1.44
C GLY A 91 0.98 -21.14 -1.82
N ILE A 92 1.43 -20.11 -2.55
CA ILE A 92 0.57 -19.01 -3.00
C ILE A 92 -0.19 -19.50 -4.23
N ILE A 93 -1.48 -19.74 -4.06
CA ILE A 93 -2.38 -20.08 -5.15
C ILE A 93 -2.80 -18.78 -5.84
N PRO A 94 -2.56 -18.60 -7.15
CA PRO A 94 -3.08 -17.46 -7.89
C PRO A 94 -4.59 -17.41 -7.71
N ARG A 95 -5.11 -16.25 -7.33
CA ARG A 95 -6.54 -16.02 -7.30
C ARG A 95 -7.01 -16.05 -8.76
N ASN A 96 -7.76 -17.08 -9.14
CA ASN A 96 -8.50 -17.06 -10.39
C ASN A 96 -9.63 -16.05 -10.20
N ASP A 97 -9.52 -14.91 -10.86
CA ASP A 97 -10.64 -14.01 -11.11
C ASP A 97 -11.47 -14.54 -12.30
#